data_AF-A0A9P3N9D2-F1
#
_entry.id   AF-A0A9P3N9D2-F1
#
_cell.length_a   1.000
_cell.length_b   1.000
_cell.length_c   1.000
_cell.angle_alpha   90.00
_cell.angle_beta   90.00
_cell.angle_gamma   90.00
#
_symmetry.space_group_name_H-M   'P 1'
#
loop_
_entity.id
_entity.type
_entity.pdbx_description
1 polymer ?
#
loop_
_entity_poly.entity_id
_entity_poly.type
_entity_poly.pdbx_seq_one_letter_code
_entity_poly.pdbx_strand_id
1 'polypeptide(L)'
;MEEAAAETVLAKAFGWTARSYWRDEIVNVVPSPDQISSVLSFLRETAKFQDADFKKYFGEFPQVLACSVEKRLTPNVAKLDREWRISGDALRGVLLRNPLVLGYTLDCKGDCESECDYCWARF
;
A
#
# COMPACT_ATOMS: atom_id res chain seq x y z
N MET A 1 -12.19 -14.02 -9.97
CA MET A 1 -12.39 -13.34 -8.67
C MET A 1 -13.87 -13.17 -8.52
N GLU A 2 -14.47 -13.82 -7.52
CA GLU A 2 -15.91 -13.77 -7.25
C GLU A 2 -16.26 -12.35 -6.80
N GLU A 3 -17.35 -11.78 -7.32
CA GLU A 3 -17.76 -10.37 -7.12
C GLU A 3 -17.78 -9.97 -5.64
N ALA A 4 -18.27 -10.86 -4.77
CA ALA A 4 -18.30 -10.69 -3.31
C ALA A 4 -16.91 -10.50 -2.67
N ALA A 5 -15.87 -11.12 -3.22
CA ALA A 5 -14.50 -10.95 -2.72
C ALA A 5 -13.95 -9.55 -3.06
N ALA A 6 -14.28 -9.03 -4.24
CA ALA A 6 -13.90 -7.68 -4.64
C ALA A 6 -14.62 -6.62 -3.78
N GLU A 7 -15.92 -6.80 -3.52
CA GLU A 7 -16.68 -5.93 -2.62
C GLU A 7 -16.09 -5.91 -1.21
N THR A 8 -15.71 -7.09 -0.69
CA THR A 8 -15.06 -7.20 0.62
C THR A 8 -13.73 -6.44 0.68
N VAL A 9 -12.91 -6.53 -0.38
CA VAL A 9 -11.65 -5.80 -0.49
C VAL A 9 -11.90 -4.30 -0.51
N LEU A 10 -12.86 -3.82 -1.30
CA LEU A 10 -13.21 -2.40 -1.36
C LEU A 10 -13.74 -1.89 -0.01
N ALA A 11 -14.64 -2.63 0.62
CA ALA A 11 -15.18 -2.26 1.92
C ALA A 11 -14.10 -2.20 3.01
N LYS A 12 -13.05 -3.02 2.93
CA LYS A 12 -11.88 -2.94 3.81
C LYS A 12 -10.92 -1.81 3.44
N ALA A 13 -10.73 -1.55 2.15
CA ALA A 13 -9.85 -0.50 1.65
C ALA A 13 -10.31 0.89 2.06
N PHE A 14 -11.61 1.15 1.99
CA PHE A 14 -12.23 2.45 2.28
C PHE A 14 -12.77 2.56 3.72
N GLY A 15 -12.41 1.61 4.59
CA GLY A 15 -12.68 1.69 6.03
C GLY A 15 -14.14 1.47 6.44
N TRP A 16 -14.99 0.92 5.57
CA TRP A 16 -16.42 0.72 5.80
C TRP A 16 -16.75 -0.42 6.77
N THR A 17 -15.83 -1.37 6.99
CA THR A 17 -16.11 -2.60 7.76
C THR A 17 -15.34 -2.73 9.07
N ALA A 18 -14.17 -2.09 9.25
CA ALA A 18 -13.40 -2.13 10.51
C ALA A 18 -12.33 -1.04 10.63
N ARG A 19 -11.83 -0.80 11.85
CA ARG A 19 -10.57 -0.05 12.11
C ARG A 19 -9.37 -0.83 11.59
N SER A 20 -8.90 -0.51 10.39
CA SER A 20 -7.52 -0.80 10.01
C SER A 20 -6.60 0.04 10.89
N TYR A 21 -5.52 -0.57 11.36
CA TYR A 21 -4.48 0.05 12.18
C TYR A 21 -3.87 1.30 11.53
N TRP A 22 -4.01 1.47 10.20
CA TRP A 22 -3.61 2.59 9.33
C TRP A 22 -4.30 3.96 9.55
N ARG A 23 -4.96 4.17 10.69
CA ARG A 23 -6.04 5.15 10.86
C ARG A 23 -5.60 6.42 11.61
N ASP A 24 -5.03 7.36 10.87
CA ASP A 24 -5.24 8.80 11.13
C ASP A 24 -6.04 9.49 10.00
N GLU A 25 -5.98 8.98 8.76
CA GLU A 25 -6.74 9.54 7.63
C GLU A 25 -7.76 8.52 7.10
N ILE A 26 -8.77 8.18 7.90
CA ILE A 26 -9.94 7.54 7.28
C ILE A 26 -10.78 8.57 6.58
N VAL A 27 -10.62 8.51 5.27
CA VAL A 27 -11.44 9.21 4.32
C VAL A 27 -12.57 8.25 3.95
N ASN A 28 -13.74 8.39 4.60
CA ASN A 28 -14.97 7.71 4.21
C ASN A 28 -15.49 8.27 2.87
N VAL A 29 -14.72 8.08 1.81
CA VAL A 29 -15.03 8.54 0.46
C VAL A 29 -15.39 7.34 -0.39
N VAL A 30 -16.38 7.54 -1.26
CA VAL A 30 -16.75 6.55 -2.26
C VAL A 30 -15.58 6.41 -3.24
N PRO A 31 -15.04 5.19 -3.46
CA PRO A 31 -13.98 4.95 -4.43
C PRO A 31 -14.36 5.54 -5.80
N SER A 32 -13.50 6.40 -6.36
CA SER A 32 -13.55 6.66 -7.79
C SER A 32 -12.94 5.46 -8.53
N PRO A 33 -13.58 4.94 -9.60
CA PRO A 33 -12.99 3.93 -10.47
C PRO A 33 -11.59 4.33 -10.97
N ASP A 34 -11.39 5.63 -11.25
CA ASP A 34 -10.10 6.16 -11.73
C ASP A 34 -9.00 6.04 -10.68
N GLN A 35 -9.34 6.21 -9.40
CA GLN A 35 -8.38 6.05 -8.31
C GLN A 35 -7.91 4.59 -8.21
N ILE A 36 -8.85 3.64 -8.22
CA ILE A 36 -8.53 2.21 -8.18
C ILE A 36 -7.67 1.84 -9.38
N SER A 37 -8.07 2.27 -10.59
CA SER A 37 -7.33 2.03 -11.83
C SER A 37 -5.92 2.61 -11.78
N SER A 38 -5.75 3.81 -11.21
CA SER A 38 -4.45 4.47 -11.06
C SER A 38 -3.52 3.68 -10.14
N VAL A 39 -4.02 3.18 -9.01
CA VAL A 39 -3.22 2.36 -8.08
C VAL A 39 -2.83 1.02 -8.72
N LEU A 40 -3.76 0.38 -9.43
CA LEU A 40 -3.48 -0.87 -10.14
C LEU A 40 -2.42 -0.69 -11.22
N SER A 41 -2.57 0.36 -12.04
CA SER A 41 -1.62 0.69 -13.10
C SER A 41 -0.24 1.01 -12.53
N PHE A 42 -0.19 1.79 -11.45
CA PHE A 42 1.04 2.11 -10.74
C PHE A 42 1.78 0.85 -10.25
N LEU A 43 1.09 -0.10 -9.63
CA LEU A 43 1.71 -1.35 -9.15
C LEU A 43 2.15 -2.27 -10.30
N ARG A 44 1.44 -2.26 -11.43
CA ARG A 44 1.87 -2.98 -12.64
C ARG A 44 3.14 -2.37 -13.22
N GLU A 45 3.22 -1.04 -13.31
CA GLU A 45 4.35 -0.35 -13.92
C GLU A 45 5.60 -0.38 -13.05
N THR A 46 5.45 -0.11 -11.75
CA THR A 46 6.60 0.03 -10.83
C THR A 46 7.11 -1.31 -10.29
N ALA A 47 6.20 -2.23 -9.97
CA ALA A 47 6.50 -3.51 -9.32
C ALA A 47 6.17 -4.72 -10.20
N LYS A 48 5.79 -4.53 -11.47
CA LYS A 48 5.49 -5.63 -12.42
C LYS A 48 4.45 -6.63 -11.89
N PHE A 49 3.49 -6.16 -11.09
CA PHE A 49 2.47 -7.01 -10.50
C PHE A 49 1.65 -7.75 -11.56
N GLN A 50 1.44 -9.04 -11.32
CA GLN A 50 0.55 -9.91 -12.08
C GLN A 50 -0.76 -10.11 -11.31
N ASP A 51 -1.78 -10.68 -11.94
CA ASP A 51 -3.11 -10.85 -11.34
C ASP A 51 -3.08 -11.70 -10.05
N ALA A 52 -2.20 -12.70 -10.00
CA ALA A 52 -1.98 -13.52 -8.80
C ALA A 52 -1.39 -12.70 -7.63
N ASP A 53 -0.56 -11.70 -7.93
CA ASP A 53 0.07 -10.83 -6.94
C ASP A 53 -0.95 -9.91 -6.29
N PHE A 54 -1.87 -9.34 -7.09
CA PHE A 54 -2.95 -8.51 -6.59
C PHE A 54 -3.85 -9.26 -5.60
N LYS A 55 -4.19 -10.51 -5.92
CA LYS A 55 -5.00 -11.35 -5.02
C LYS A 55 -4.31 -11.55 -3.66
N LYS A 56 -3.00 -11.81 -3.66
CA LYS A 56 -2.23 -11.98 -2.41
C LYS A 56 -2.14 -10.65 -1.65
N TYR A 57 -1.71 -9.60 -2.35
CA TYR A 57 -1.41 -8.30 -1.78
C TYR A 57 -2.64 -7.64 -1.13
N PHE A 58 -3.78 -7.62 -1.83
CA PHE A 58 -5.01 -7.05 -1.28
C PHE A 58 -5.66 -7.90 -0.19
N GLY A 59 -5.29 -9.17 -0.05
CA GLY A 59 -5.69 -10.00 1.09
C GLY A 59 -5.11 -9.48 2.40
N GLU A 60 -3.91 -8.89 2.35
CA GLU A 60 -3.16 -8.41 3.53
C GLU A 60 -3.27 -6.88 3.70
N PHE A 61 -3.20 -6.12 2.59
CA PHE A 61 -3.20 -4.66 2.61
C PHE A 61 -4.11 -4.05 1.54
N PRO A 62 -5.45 -4.17 1.70
CA PRO A 62 -6.40 -3.57 0.78
C PRO A 62 -6.40 -2.03 0.82
N GLN A 63 -5.94 -1.42 1.92
CA GLN A 63 -5.94 0.04 2.11
C GLN A 63 -5.04 0.79 1.12
N VAL A 64 -4.11 0.11 0.46
CA VAL A 64 -3.33 0.68 -0.65
C VAL A 64 -4.22 1.31 -1.73
N LEU A 65 -5.43 0.78 -1.96
CA LEU A 65 -6.36 1.28 -2.96
C LEU A 65 -6.93 2.66 -2.59
N ALA A 66 -6.91 3.01 -1.30
CA ALA A 66 -7.29 4.32 -0.79
C ALA A 66 -6.11 5.31 -0.77
N CYS A 67 -4.88 4.87 -1.05
CA CYS A 67 -3.70 5.74 -1.01
C CYS A 67 -3.59 6.59 -2.27
N SER A 68 -3.17 7.85 -2.10
CA SER A 68 -2.80 8.71 -3.23
C SER A 68 -1.52 8.19 -3.89
N VAL A 69 -1.58 7.91 -5.20
CA VAL A 69 -0.42 7.53 -6.00
C VAL A 69 0.66 8.60 -5.89
N GLU A 70 0.31 9.87 -6.13
CA GLU A 70 1.26 10.98 -6.16
C GLU A 70 1.83 11.33 -4.78
N LYS A 71 0.97 11.39 -3.75
CA LYS A 71 1.39 11.89 -2.42
C LYS A 71 1.97 10.81 -1.52
N ARG A 72 1.70 9.52 -1.78
CA ARG A 72 2.12 8.41 -0.90
C ARG A 72 2.87 7.32 -1.64
N LEU A 73 2.29 6.72 -2.69
CA LEU A 73 2.90 5.54 -3.31
C LEU A 73 4.19 5.88 -4.06
N THR A 74 4.17 6.91 -4.92
CA THR A 74 5.34 7.39 -5.67
C THR A 74 6.52 7.77 -4.76
N PRO A 75 6.37 8.63 -3.74
CA PRO A 75 7.50 8.99 -2.89
C PRO A 75 8.03 7.80 -2.08
N ASN A 76 7.17 6.86 -1.65
CA ASN A 76 7.60 5.69 -0.91
C ASN A 76 8.37 4.70 -1.78
N VAL A 77 7.92 4.47 -3.02
CA VAL A 77 8.69 3.68 -4.01
C VAL A 77 10.02 4.37 -4.34
N ALA A 78 10.02 5.69 -4.54
CA ALA A 78 11.26 6.44 -4.80
C ALA A 78 12.24 6.38 -3.63
N LYS A 79 11.75 6.39 -2.38
CA LYS A 79 12.58 6.20 -1.19
C LYS A 79 13.19 4.80 -1.15
N LEU A 80 12.40 3.76 -1.45
CA LEU A 80 12.88 2.38 -1.55
C LEU A 80 14.03 2.22 -2.55
N ASP A 81 13.90 2.84 -3.71
CA ASP A 81 14.94 2.83 -4.73
C ASP A 81 16.16 3.67 -4.32
N ARG A 82 15.95 4.87 -3.75
CA ARG A 82 17.06 5.76 -3.36
C ARG A 82 17.92 5.18 -2.24
N GLU A 83 17.30 4.66 -1.19
CA GLU A 83 17.99 4.26 0.04
C GLU A 83 18.45 2.80 0.01
N TRP A 84 17.67 1.90 -0.60
CA TRP A 84 17.98 0.47 -0.62
C TRP A 84 18.18 -0.11 -2.03
N ARG A 85 18.07 0.70 -3.10
CA ARG A 85 18.17 0.25 -4.50
C ARG A 85 17.13 -0.83 -4.86
N ILE A 86 15.94 -0.72 -4.26
CA ILE A 86 14.83 -1.66 -4.46
C ILE A 86 13.88 -1.11 -5.53
N SER A 87 13.86 -1.76 -6.69
CA SER A 87 12.99 -1.42 -7.81
C SER A 87 12.59 -2.67 -8.62
N GLY A 88 11.59 -2.55 -9.49
CA GLY A 88 11.14 -3.62 -10.38
C GLY A 88 10.79 -4.93 -9.67
N ASP A 89 11.47 -6.02 -10.03
CA ASP A 89 11.21 -7.35 -9.46
C ASP A 89 11.59 -7.47 -7.98
N ALA A 90 12.61 -6.71 -7.53
CA ALA A 90 12.97 -6.65 -6.11
C ALA A 90 11.87 -5.96 -5.29
N LEU A 91 11.32 -4.86 -5.83
CA LEU A 91 10.17 -4.18 -5.24
C LEU A 91 8.98 -5.12 -5.15
N ARG A 92 8.67 -5.88 -6.22
CA ARG A 92 7.61 -6.90 -6.20
C ARG A 92 7.76 -7.87 -5.03
N GLY A 93 8.95 -8.45 -4.87
CA GLY A 93 9.22 -9.41 -3.81
C GLY A 93 9.12 -8.82 -2.40
N VAL A 94 9.46 -7.54 -2.24
CA VAL A 94 9.28 -6.80 -0.98
C VAL A 94 7.79 -6.58 -0.69
N LEU A 95 7.04 -6.05 -1.65
CA LEU A 95 5.61 -5.77 -1.49
C LEU A 95 4.80 -7.03 -1.16
N LEU A 96 5.17 -8.18 -1.72
CA LEU A 96 4.51 -9.46 -1.43
C LEU A 96 4.89 -10.08 -0.07
N ARG A 97 5.90 -9.54 0.62
CA ARG A 97 6.36 -10.01 1.94
C ARG A 97 6.01 -9.02 3.06
N ASN A 98 6.11 -7.73 2.79
CA ASN A 98 5.70 -6.66 3.68
C ASN A 98 4.89 -5.62 2.89
N PRO A 99 3.57 -5.87 2.69
CA PRO A 99 2.70 -4.96 1.96
C PRO A 99 2.62 -3.54 2.56
N LEU A 100 2.98 -3.39 3.84
CA LEU A 100 2.78 -2.16 4.60
C LEU A 100 3.83 -1.10 4.31
N VAL A 101 4.92 -1.48 3.63
CA VAL A 101 6.03 -0.59 3.32
C VAL A 101 5.61 0.63 2.49
N LEU A 102 4.64 0.47 1.57
CA LEU A 102 4.10 1.61 0.82
C LEU A 102 3.25 2.54 1.66
N GLY A 103 2.93 2.11 2.87
CA GLY A 103 2.32 2.92 3.87
C GLY A 103 3.31 3.83 4.59
N TYR A 104 4.49 3.37 4.98
CA TYR A 104 5.39 4.08 5.91
C TYR A 104 5.64 5.55 5.53
N THR A 105 5.50 6.45 6.52
CA THR A 105 5.66 7.90 6.34
C THR A 105 6.70 8.51 7.27
N LEU A 106 7.03 7.82 8.37
CA LEU A 106 7.96 8.31 9.38
C LEU A 106 9.32 7.64 9.20
N ASP A 107 10.40 8.41 9.32
CA ASP A 107 11.75 7.87 9.36
C ASP A 107 12.44 8.33 10.63
N CYS A 108 12.22 7.55 11.68
CA CYS A 108 12.79 7.75 13.00
C CYS A 108 14.27 7.36 13.08
N LYS A 109 14.92 6.83 12.02
CA LYS A 109 16.35 6.46 12.01
C LYS A 109 16.87 5.65 13.22
N GLY A 110 15.99 5.02 13.99
CA GLY A 110 16.33 4.29 15.21
C GLY A 110 16.33 5.09 16.53
N ASP A 111 15.88 6.35 16.57
CA ASP A 111 15.73 7.15 17.80
C ASP A 111 14.28 7.18 18.36
N CYS A 112 13.49 6.14 18.05
CA CYS A 112 12.02 6.09 18.14
C CYS A 112 11.40 6.62 19.46
N GLU A 113 10.40 7.49 19.30
CA GLU A 113 9.53 8.04 20.37
C GLU A 113 8.27 7.15 20.66
N SER A 114 8.22 5.94 20.10
CA SER A 114 7.12 4.94 20.19
C SER A 114 6.00 5.01 19.14
N GLU A 115 6.19 5.74 18.03
CA GLU A 115 5.26 5.71 16.85
C GLU A 115 5.75 4.76 15.74
N CYS A 116 6.38 3.66 16.15
CA CYS A 116 7.13 2.77 15.27
C CYS A 116 6.24 1.97 14.28
N ASP A 117 4.90 2.01 14.35
CA ASP A 117 4.01 1.29 13.44
C ASP A 117 4.04 1.81 11.98
N TYR A 118 4.54 3.02 11.78
CA TYR A 118 4.68 3.67 10.47
C TYR A 118 6.12 4.03 10.10
N CYS A 119 7.09 3.50 10.85
CA CYS A 119 8.49 3.91 10.71
C CYS A 119 9.26 3.05 9.69
N TRP A 120 10.00 3.72 8.80
CA TRP A 120 10.95 3.13 7.86
C TRP A 120 12.07 2.31 8.53
N ALA A 121 12.30 2.49 9.83
CA ALA A 121 13.24 1.65 10.60
C ALA A 121 12.79 0.19 10.75
N ARG A 122 11.51 -0.14 10.47
CA ARG A 122 11.01 -1.53 10.45
C ARG A 122 11.19 -2.22 9.09
N PHE A 123 11.68 -1.49 8.09
CA PHE A 123 11.86 -1.99 6.74
C PHE A 123 13.14 -2.83 6.60
#